data_AF-E4KYN8-F1
#
_entry.id   AF-E4KYN8-F1
#
_cell.length_a   1.000
_cell.length_b   1.000
_cell.length_c   1.000
_cell.angle_alpha   90.00
_cell.angle_beta   90.00
_cell.angle_gamma   90.00
#
_symmetry.space_group_name_H-M   'P 1'
#
loop_
_entity.id
_entity.type
_entity.pdbx_description
1 polymer ?
#
loop_
_entity_poly.entity_id
_entity_poly.type
_entity_poly.pdbx_seq_one_letter_code
_entity_poly.pdbx_strand_id
1 'polypeptide(L)' 'MVYFYLRVVRHFLSDKFDITKHKNYKLLEDHDKKNLFDVEEYLTNRDKVKLKSI' A
#
# COMPACT_ATOMS: atom_id res chain seq x y z
N MET A 1 -44.31 -19.78 -1.12
CA MET A 1 -43.24 -19.92 -0.12
C MET A 1 -42.13 -20.73 -0.79
N VAL A 2 -40.97 -20.21 -1.21
CA VAL A 2 -40.23 -18.97 -0.95
C VAL A 2 -39.53 -18.57 -2.26
N TYR A 3 -39.73 -17.33 -2.71
CA TYR A 3 -38.91 -16.71 -3.75
C TYR A 3 -37.64 -16.18 -3.08
N PHE A 4 -36.50 -16.85 -3.26
CA PHE A 4 -35.21 -16.27 -2.86
C PHE A 4 -34.74 -15.38 -4.01
N TYR A 5 -35.13 -14.11 -3.97
CA TYR A 5 -34.46 -13.09 -4.78
C TYR A 5 -32.99 -13.07 -4.32
N LEU A 6 -32.10 -13.71 -5.06
CA LEU A 6 -30.66 -13.42 -5.00
C LEU A 6 -30.52 -11.94 -5.41
N ARG A 7 -30.65 -11.04 -4.44
CA ARG A 7 -30.14 -9.67 -4.57
C ARG A 7 -28.70 -9.85 -5.02
N VAL A 8 -28.42 -9.41 -6.24
CA VAL A 8 -27.14 -9.48 -6.94
C VAL A 8 -26.03 -9.19 -5.93
N VAL A 9 -25.45 -10.26 -5.37
CA VAL A 9 -24.21 -10.15 -4.62
C VAL A 9 -23.23 -9.73 -5.69
N ARG A 10 -22.92 -8.44 -5.75
CA ARG A 10 -21.86 -7.93 -6.62
C ARG A 10 -20.60 -8.64 -6.17
N HIS A 11 -20.30 -9.78 -6.79
CA HIS A 11 -18.99 -10.38 -6.66
C HIS A 11 -18.05 -9.32 -7.21
N PHE A 12 -17.29 -8.69 -6.32
CA PHE A 12 -16.13 -7.91 -6.72
C PHE A 12 -15.13 -8.89 -7.33
N LEU A 13 -15.38 -9.30 -8.57
CA LEU A 13 -14.41 -9.92 -9.46
C LEU A 13 -13.50 -8.77 -9.92
N SER A 14 -12.66 -8.32 -8.98
CA SER A 14 -11.53 -7.50 -9.34
C SER A 14 -10.42 -8.47 -9.75
N ASP A 15 -9.93 -8.33 -10.97
CA ASP A 15 -8.66 -8.94 -11.35
C ASP A 15 -7.58 -8.32 -10.46
N LYS A 16 -7.23 -9.03 -9.39
CA LYS A 16 -6.22 -8.56 -8.44
C LYS A 16 -4.93 -8.35 -9.20
N PHE A 17 -4.46 -7.10 -9.22
CA PHE A 17 -3.21 -6.77 -9.85
C PHE A 17 -2.07 -7.40 -9.07
N ASP A 18 -1.22 -8.15 -9.77
CA ASP A 18 -0.03 -8.76 -9.20
C ASP A 18 1.05 -7.69 -9.02
N ILE A 19 1.19 -7.21 -7.79
CA ILE A 19 2.13 -6.15 -7.44
C ILE A 19 3.58 -6.50 -7.78
N THR A 20 3.92 -7.80 -7.84
CA THR A 20 5.28 -8.26 -8.21
C THR A 20 5.64 -7.92 -9.65
N LYS A 21 4.63 -7.78 -10.52
CA LYS A 21 4.80 -7.43 -11.94
C LYS A 21 4.89 -5.92 -12.17
N HIS A 22 4.74 -5.11 -11.13
CA HIS A 22 4.80 -3.66 -11.26
C HIS A 22 6.24 -3.19 -11.51
N LYS A 23 6.42 -2.17 -12.37
CA LYS A 23 7.75 -1.62 -12.69
C LYS A 23 8.53 -1.15 -11.46
N ASN A 24 7.80 -0.64 -10.47
CA ASN A 24 8.37 -0.09 -9.23
C ASN A 24 8.44 -1.11 -8.09
N TYR A 25 8.08 -2.38 -8.31
CA TYR A 25 8.15 -3.41 -7.25
C TYR A 25 9.56 -3.55 -6.66
N LYS A 26 10.59 -3.25 -7.47
CA LYS A 26 12.00 -3.24 -7.09
C LYS A 26 12.36 -2.27 -5.95
N LEU A 27 11.50 -1.30 -5.67
CA LEU A 27 11.67 -0.29 -4.63
C LEU A 27 11.07 -0.72 -3.29
N LEU A 28 10.33 -1.83 -3.26
CA LEU A 28 9.74 -2.34 -2.02
C LEU A 28 10.78 -3.10 -1.21
N GLU A 29 10.56 -3.14 0.10
CA GLU A 29 11.27 -4.01 1.03
C GLU A 29 11.15 -5.48 0.62
N ASP A 30 9.97 -5.91 0.15
CA ASP A 30 9.70 -7.29 -0.29
C ASP A 30 10.63 -7.77 -1.42
N HIS A 31 11.22 -6.84 -2.18
CA HIS A 31 12.17 -7.14 -3.26
C HIS A 31 13.63 -7.14 -2.77
N ASP A 32 14.02 -6.19 -1.92
CA ASP A 32 15.37 -6.10 -1.34
C ASP A 32 15.30 -5.51 0.07
N LYS A 33 15.96 -6.16 1.05
CA LYS A 33 16.07 -5.70 2.44
C LYS A 33 16.76 -4.34 2.56
N LYS A 34 17.50 -3.90 1.55
CA LYS A 34 18.10 -2.56 1.50
C LYS A 34 17.08 -1.44 1.37
N ASN A 35 15.86 -1.74 0.90
CA ASN A 35 14.77 -0.78 0.79
C ASN A 35 13.95 -0.67 2.09
N LEU A 36 14.45 -1.19 3.21
CA LEU A 36 13.80 -1.08 4.50
C LEU A 36 13.59 0.41 4.83
N PHE A 37 12.33 0.79 5.04
CA PHE A 37 12.00 2.16 5.36
C PHE A 37 11.83 2.31 6.86
N ASP A 38 12.77 3.02 7.50
CA ASP A 38 12.67 3.38 8.91
C ASP A 38 11.77 4.61 9.08
N VAL A 39 10.57 4.37 9.62
CA VAL A 39 9.56 5.41 9.87
C VAL A 39 9.99 6.34 11.01
N GLU A 40 10.69 5.83 12.02
CA GLU A 40 11.12 6.62 13.19
C GLU A 40 12.20 7.62 12.80
N GLU A 41 13.17 7.17 12.02
CA GLU A 41 14.21 8.04 11.45
C GLU A 41 13.59 9.10 10.53
N TYR A 42 12.65 8.71 9.66
CA TYR A 42 11.98 9.63 8.75
C TYR A 42 11.19 10.73 9.48
N LEU A 43 10.43 10.37 10.52
CA LEU A 43 9.66 11.34 11.31
C LEU A 43 10.59 12.30 12.06
N THR A 44 11.63 11.77 12.70
CA THR A 44 12.63 12.56 13.43
C THR A 44 13.33 13.57 12.51
N ASN A 45 13.69 13.15 11.29
CA ASN A 45 14.33 14.04 10.32
C ASN A 45 13.33 15.06 9.74
N ARG A 46 12.07 14.69 9.52
CA ARG A 46 11.03 15.62 9.07
C ARG A 46 10.76 16.73 10.09
N ASP A 47 10.75 16.40 11.38
CA ASP A 47 10.52 17.38 12.44
C ASP A 47 11.73 18.32 12.62
N LYS A 48 12.96 17.82 12.45
CA LYS A 48 14.17 18.66 12.38
C LYS A 48 14.14 19.64 11.21
N VAL A 49 13.65 19.22 10.04
CA VAL A 49 13.56 20.08 8.84
C VAL A 49 12.50 21.16 9.00
N LYS A 50 11.39 20.89 9.70
CA LYS A 50 10.36 21.90 10.02
C LYS A 50 10.85 22.98 10.99
N LEU A 51 11.82 22.67 11.87
CA LEU A 51 12.42 23.64 12.79
C LEU A 51 13.37 24.63 12.11
N LYS A 52 13.53 24.56 10.78
CA LYS A 52 14.29 25.51 9.97
C LYS A 52 13.40 26.50 9.21
N SER A 53 12.23 26.84 9.76
CA SER A 53 11.53 28.08 9.39
C SER A 53 12.09 29.21 10.26
N ILE A 54 12.84 30.10 9.60
CA ILE A 54 13.24 31.44 10.09
C ILE A 54 12.00 32.22 10.52
#